data_AF-A0A381UU44-F1
#
_entry.id   AF-A0A381UU44-F1
#
_cell.length_a   1.000
_cell.length_b   1.000
_cell.length_c   1.000
_cell.angle_alpha   90.00
_cell.angle_beta   90.00
_cell.angle_gamma   90.00
#
_symmetry.space_group_name_H-M   'P 1'
#
loop_
_entity.id
_entity.type
_entity.pdbx_description
1 polymer ?
#
loop_
_entity_poly.entity_id
_entity_poly.type
_entity_poly.pdbx_seq_one_letter_code
_entity_poly.pdbx_strand_id
1 'polypeptide(L)'
;MATFTSTVTENVTINGVDQGGSTTRTVTGINNVFKRQVTCTASQTTTILTFAASVHTSVQALDVDDVKYIRVTNKDSTNAIELAVVGAATLYQVTVGAGESHILGAPDDLMLAEADTSPSFGTMADIASIQVNPGGNAVSVELFVASV
;
A
#
# COMPACT_ATOMS: atom_id res chain seq x y z
N MET A 1 2.68 1.87 -24.05
CA MET A 1 1.86 2.06 -22.84
C MET A 1 0.90 0.90 -22.69
N ALA A 2 0.77 0.37 -21.48
CA ALA A 2 -0.09 -0.75 -21.14
C ALA A 2 -1.34 -0.29 -20.37
N THR A 3 -2.26 -1.23 -20.15
CA THR A 3 -3.42 -1.03 -19.27
C THR A 3 -3.26 -1.92 -18.05
N PHE A 4 -3.25 -1.34 -16.85
CA PHE A 4 -3.33 -2.07 -15.60
C PHE A 4 -4.79 -2.32 -15.27
N THR A 5 -5.11 -3.57 -14.90
CA THR A 5 -6.44 -3.94 -14.40
C THR A 5 -6.27 -4.67 -13.07
N SER A 6 -6.88 -4.12 -12.03
CA SER A 6 -7.00 -4.76 -10.71
C SER A 6 -8.43 -5.25 -10.54
N THR A 7 -8.60 -6.52 -10.23
CA THR A 7 -9.89 -7.11 -9.90
C THR A 7 -9.80 -7.67 -8.50
N VAL A 8 -10.73 -7.25 -7.64
CA VAL A 8 -10.97 -7.87 -6.33
C VAL A 8 -12.19 -8.77 -6.48
N THR A 9 -12.09 -9.99 -5.96
CA THR A 9 -13.14 -11.00 -6.04
C THR A 9 -13.30 -11.67 -4.68
N GLU A 10 -14.50 -11.60 -4.12
CA GLU A 10 -14.90 -12.31 -2.92
C GLU A 10 -15.82 -13.47 -3.31
N ASN A 11 -15.58 -14.65 -2.74
CA ASN A 11 -16.47 -15.81 -2.91
C ASN A 11 -16.96 -16.20 -1.52
N VAL A 12 -18.26 -16.04 -1.26
CA VAL A 12 -18.85 -16.35 0.04
C VAL A 12 -20.22 -16.97 -0.17
N THR A 13 -20.47 -18.12 0.45
CA THR A 13 -21.80 -18.74 0.46
C THR A 13 -22.36 -18.70 1.89
N ILE A 14 -23.53 -18.10 2.05
CA ILE A 14 -24.24 -18.03 3.34
C ILE A 14 -25.58 -18.73 3.18
N ASN A 15 -25.83 -19.78 3.97
CA ASN A 15 -27.05 -20.60 3.91
C ASN A 15 -27.35 -21.14 2.49
N GLY A 16 -26.31 -21.49 1.74
CA GLY A 16 -26.45 -21.99 0.36
C GLY A 16 -26.66 -20.91 -0.71
N VAL A 17 -26.67 -19.63 -0.33
CA VAL A 17 -26.80 -18.51 -1.27
C VAL A 17 -25.45 -17.85 -1.46
N ASP A 18 -25.08 -17.61 -2.73
CA ASP A 18 -23.88 -16.85 -3.07
C ASP A 18 -24.06 -15.37 -2.72
N GLN A 19 -23.11 -14.84 -1.96
CA GLN A 19 -22.98 -13.44 -1.54
C GLN A 19 -21.67 -12.83 -2.08
N GLY A 20 -20.92 -13.59 -2.87
CA GLY A 20 -19.70 -13.13 -3.50
C GLY A 20 -19.93 -12.02 -4.52
N GLY A 21 -18.84 -11.50 -5.05
CA GLY A 21 -18.87 -10.40 -6.00
C GLY A 21 -17.49 -10.10 -6.55
N SER A 22 -17.45 -9.18 -7.50
CA SER A 22 -16.19 -8.67 -8.02
C SER A 22 -16.27 -7.18 -8.35
N THR A 23 -15.20 -6.46 -8.06
CA THR A 23 -15.01 -5.07 -8.47
C THR A 23 -13.71 -4.94 -9.26
N THR A 24 -13.75 -4.19 -10.35
CA THR A 24 -12.61 -4.01 -11.27
C THR A 24 -12.27 -2.54 -11.41
N ARG A 25 -10.98 -2.22 -11.26
CA ARG A 25 -10.40 -0.92 -11.54
C ARG A 25 -9.40 -1.03 -12.69
N THR A 26 -9.53 -0.17 -13.68
CA THR A 26 -8.64 -0.10 -14.85
C THR A 26 -7.93 1.24 -14.89
N VAL A 27 -6.61 1.22 -15.14
CA VAL A 27 -5.79 2.41 -15.38
C VAL A 27 -5.06 2.22 -16.70
N THR A 28 -5.41 3.02 -17.70
CA THR A 28 -4.69 3.04 -18.98
C THR A 28 -3.43 3.87 -18.85
N GLY A 29 -2.47 3.62 -19.73
CA GLY A 29 -1.31 4.47 -19.83
C GLY A 29 -0.21 4.16 -18.84
N ILE A 30 -0.26 3.00 -18.20
CA ILE A 30 0.85 2.53 -17.36
C ILE A 30 2.06 2.25 -18.25
N ASN A 31 3.20 2.85 -17.89
CA ASN A 31 4.47 2.64 -18.59
C ASN A 31 5.50 1.91 -17.70
N ASN A 32 5.26 1.85 -16.38
CA ASN A 32 6.20 1.29 -15.42
C ASN A 32 5.50 0.50 -14.30
N VAL A 33 6.18 -0.54 -13.81
CA VAL A 33 5.76 -1.37 -12.69
C VAL A 33 6.94 -1.56 -11.76
N PHE A 34 6.77 -1.19 -10.50
CA PHE A 34 7.72 -1.52 -9.44
C PHE A 34 7.16 -2.67 -8.60
N LYS A 35 7.85 -3.80 -8.60
CA LYS A 35 7.48 -4.96 -7.79
C LYS A 35 8.66 -5.43 -6.96
N ARG A 36 8.43 -5.70 -5.68
CA ARG A 36 9.45 -6.20 -4.77
C ARG A 36 8.85 -7.18 -3.78
N GLN A 37 9.53 -8.30 -3.55
CA GLN A 37 9.31 -9.11 -2.34
C GLN A 37 10.47 -8.85 -1.40
N VAL A 38 10.18 -8.60 -0.14
CA VAL A 38 11.17 -8.22 0.86
C VAL A 38 10.86 -8.94 2.17
N THR A 39 11.89 -9.53 2.78
CA THR A 39 11.80 -10.00 4.16
C THR A 39 12.11 -8.82 5.08
N CYS A 40 11.11 -8.39 5.84
CA CYS A 40 11.28 -7.45 6.93
C CYS A 40 11.87 -8.20 8.12
N THR A 41 13.06 -7.77 8.56
CA THR A 41 13.79 -8.43 9.65
C THR A 41 13.06 -8.25 10.99
N ALA A 42 13.04 -9.30 11.81
CA ALA A 42 12.46 -9.25 13.15
C ALA A 42 12.97 -8.05 13.95
N SER A 43 12.04 -7.37 14.63
CA SER A 43 12.27 -6.20 15.49
C SER A 43 12.86 -4.98 14.79
N GLN A 44 12.90 -4.95 13.46
CA GLN A 44 13.43 -3.83 12.68
C GLN A 44 12.36 -3.25 11.75
N THR A 45 12.27 -1.92 11.72
CA THR A 45 11.48 -1.23 10.69
C THR A 45 12.20 -1.25 9.35
N THR A 46 11.48 -1.61 8.30
CA THR A 46 11.99 -1.66 6.93
C THR A 46 11.22 -0.67 6.05
N THR A 47 11.91 0.31 5.46
CA THR A 47 11.32 1.14 4.40
C THR A 47 11.25 0.32 3.11
N ILE A 48 10.04 0.11 2.60
CA ILE A 48 9.79 -0.73 1.41
C ILE A 48 9.53 0.09 0.16
N LEU A 49 9.14 1.36 0.31
CA LEU A 49 8.90 2.30 -0.78
C LEU A 49 9.12 3.75 -0.32
N THR A 50 9.66 4.57 -1.21
CA THR A 50 9.85 6.01 -1.03
C THR A 50 9.32 6.74 -2.25
N PHE A 51 8.71 7.90 -2.05
CA PHE A 51 8.24 8.80 -3.10
C PHE A 51 8.98 10.13 -3.04
N ALA A 52 9.00 10.83 -4.17
CA ALA A 52 9.47 12.20 -4.27
C ALA A 52 8.71 12.93 -5.38
N ALA A 53 8.63 14.26 -5.30
CA ALA A 53 8.05 15.09 -6.37
C ALA A 53 8.88 15.06 -7.68
N SER A 54 10.09 14.51 -7.63
CA SER A 54 10.85 14.19 -8.83
C SER A 54 11.91 13.13 -8.53
N VAL A 55 11.98 12.11 -9.39
CA VAL A 55 12.81 10.90 -9.21
C VAL A 55 14.31 11.15 -9.02
N HIS A 56 14.85 12.28 -9.49
CA HIS A 56 16.26 12.62 -9.33
C HIS A 56 16.64 13.16 -7.93
N THR A 57 15.64 13.57 -7.14
CA THR A 57 15.87 14.21 -5.83
C THR A 57 16.11 13.21 -4.70
N SER A 58 15.75 11.94 -4.91
CA SER A 58 15.85 10.89 -3.89
C SER A 58 16.21 9.56 -4.53
N VAL A 59 17.06 8.80 -3.86
CA VAL A 59 17.57 7.52 -4.36
C VAL A 59 16.42 6.52 -4.49
N GLN A 60 16.21 6.03 -5.72
CA GLN A 60 15.21 5.00 -6.04
C GLN A 60 13.77 5.37 -5.64
N ALA A 61 13.48 6.66 -5.46
CA ALA A 61 12.12 7.12 -5.20
C ALA A 61 11.27 7.03 -6.48
N LEU A 62 9.99 6.70 -6.31
CA LEU A 62 9.03 6.83 -7.39
C LEU A 62 8.48 8.26 -7.40
N ASP A 63 8.13 8.75 -8.59
CA ASP A 63 7.44 10.02 -8.70
C ASP A 63 6.05 9.89 -8.08
N VAL A 64 5.72 10.81 -7.16
CA VAL A 64 4.42 10.81 -6.49
C VAL A 64 3.28 11.00 -7.49
N ASP A 65 3.49 11.84 -8.51
CA ASP A 65 2.46 12.20 -9.49
C ASP A 65 2.23 11.10 -10.53
N ASP A 66 3.19 10.20 -10.76
CA ASP A 66 3.08 9.15 -11.78
C ASP A 66 2.44 7.87 -11.23
N VAL A 67 2.53 7.60 -9.93
CA VAL A 67 2.01 6.37 -9.34
C VAL A 67 0.48 6.39 -9.28
N LYS A 68 -0.17 5.29 -9.66
CA LYS A 68 -1.64 5.18 -9.72
C LYS A 68 -2.24 4.05 -8.88
N TYR A 69 -1.42 3.10 -8.47
CA TYR A 69 -1.86 1.96 -7.66
C TYR A 69 -0.70 1.42 -6.85
N ILE A 70 -0.96 1.12 -5.57
CA ILE A 70 -0.02 0.48 -4.67
C ILE A 70 -0.75 -0.67 -3.96
N ARG A 71 -0.12 -1.84 -3.89
CA ARG A 71 -0.57 -2.96 -3.04
C ARG A 71 0.59 -3.45 -2.20
N VAL A 72 0.37 -3.54 -0.89
CA VAL A 72 1.25 -4.22 0.07
C VAL A 72 0.54 -5.46 0.57
N THR A 73 1.16 -6.63 0.44
CA THR A 73 0.61 -7.91 0.90
C THR A 73 1.53 -8.52 1.94
N ASN A 74 0.99 -8.85 3.11
CA ASN A 74 1.68 -9.68 4.09
C ASN A 74 1.67 -11.14 3.58
N LYS A 75 2.86 -11.69 3.29
CA LYS A 75 3.00 -13.04 2.74
C LYS A 75 3.15 -14.11 3.82
N ASP A 76 3.22 -13.74 5.09
CA ASP A 76 3.24 -14.66 6.21
C ASP A 76 1.90 -15.39 6.36
N SER A 77 1.92 -16.53 7.06
CA SER A 77 0.73 -17.35 7.33
C SER A 77 0.18 -17.19 8.76
N THR A 78 0.91 -16.51 9.64
CA THR A 78 0.62 -16.47 11.08
C THR A 78 0.79 -15.08 11.69
N ASN A 79 1.85 -14.37 11.33
CA ASN A 79 2.24 -13.11 11.94
C ASN A 79 1.65 -11.92 11.19
N ALA A 80 1.03 -10.99 11.93
CA ALA A 80 0.65 -9.69 11.39
C ALA A 80 1.87 -8.75 11.30
N ILE A 81 1.74 -7.71 10.50
CA ILE A 81 2.69 -6.58 10.44
C ILE A 81 1.99 -5.27 10.79
N GLU A 82 2.75 -4.30 11.25
CA GLU A 82 2.34 -2.90 11.27
C GLU A 82 2.87 -2.23 9.99
N LEU A 83 1.95 -1.74 9.15
CA LEU A 83 2.25 -0.96 7.96
C LEU A 83 2.08 0.52 8.29
N ALA A 84 3.15 1.30 8.19
CA ALA A 84 3.12 2.74 8.32
C ALA A 84 3.08 3.40 6.95
N VAL A 85 2.12 4.30 6.78
CA VAL A 85 1.99 5.18 5.61
C VAL A 85 2.34 6.59 6.07
N VAL A 86 3.50 7.06 5.60
CA VAL A 86 4.20 8.22 6.16
C VAL A 86 4.14 9.36 5.16
N GLY A 87 3.50 10.46 5.54
CA GLY A 87 3.54 11.73 4.80
C GLY A 87 4.69 12.63 5.28
N ALA A 88 4.67 13.90 4.87
CA ALA A 88 5.71 14.86 5.22
C ALA A 88 5.70 15.27 6.71
N ALA A 89 4.51 15.39 7.31
CA ALA A 89 4.32 15.88 8.68
C ALA A 89 3.77 14.83 9.65
N THR A 90 2.90 13.95 9.16
CA THR A 90 2.21 12.94 9.97
C THR A 90 2.22 11.58 9.27
N LEU A 91 1.82 10.54 9.99
CA LEU A 91 1.69 9.17 9.48
C LEU A 91 0.47 8.51 10.10
N TYR A 92 -0.13 7.56 9.39
CA TYR A 92 -1.03 6.59 9.99
C TYR A 92 -0.42 5.19 9.92
N GLN A 93 -0.92 4.30 10.78
CA GLN A 93 -0.52 2.91 10.79
C GLN A 93 -1.74 2.02 10.70
N VAL A 94 -1.59 0.89 10.01
CA VAL A 94 -2.60 -0.16 9.94
C VAL A 94 -1.94 -1.51 10.22
N THR A 95 -2.64 -2.36 10.97
CA THR A 95 -2.27 -3.76 11.08
C THR A 95 -2.68 -4.47 9.79
N VAL A 96 -1.74 -5.19 9.17
CA VAL A 96 -2.02 -6.07 8.03
C VAL A 96 -1.78 -7.50 8.50
N GLY A 97 -2.87 -8.24 8.67
CA GLY A 97 -2.87 -9.63 9.10
C GLY A 97 -2.15 -10.57 8.13
N ALA A 98 -1.87 -11.78 8.58
CA ALA A 98 -1.26 -12.81 7.75
C ALA A 98 -2.11 -13.08 6.49
N GLY A 99 -1.50 -13.01 5.31
CA GLY A 99 -2.19 -13.18 4.03
C GLY A 99 -3.01 -11.97 3.55
N GLU A 100 -3.19 -10.94 4.39
CA GLU A 100 -3.97 -9.76 4.03
C GLU A 100 -3.18 -8.81 3.11
N SER A 101 -3.92 -7.95 2.41
CA SER A 101 -3.35 -6.88 1.57
C SER A 101 -3.93 -5.53 1.93
N HIS A 102 -3.09 -4.50 1.96
CA HIS A 102 -3.48 -3.11 1.99
C HIS A 102 -3.30 -2.50 0.60
N ILE A 103 -4.37 -1.99 0.03
CA ILE A 103 -4.39 -1.42 -1.32
C ILE A 103 -4.62 0.09 -1.21
N LEU A 104 -3.79 0.86 -1.90
CA LEU A 104 -3.81 2.31 -1.95
C LEU A 104 -3.91 2.81 -3.40
N GLY A 105 -4.43 4.03 -3.54
CA GLY A 105 -4.58 4.74 -4.80
C GLY A 105 -3.28 5.40 -5.27
N ALA A 106 -3.41 6.53 -5.95
CA ALA A 106 -2.29 7.41 -6.25
C ALA A 106 -1.82 8.08 -4.93
N PRO A 107 -0.51 8.24 -4.69
CA PRO A 107 0.02 8.70 -3.42
C PRO A 107 -0.03 10.22 -3.23
N ASP A 108 -0.39 10.98 -4.27
CA ASP A 108 -0.67 12.42 -4.21
C ASP A 108 -2.01 12.68 -3.50
N ASP A 109 -2.01 13.63 -2.56
CA ASP A 109 -3.20 14.03 -1.78
C ASP A 109 -4.00 12.83 -1.21
N LEU A 110 -3.31 11.75 -0.80
CA LEU A 110 -3.98 10.48 -0.47
C LEU A 110 -4.37 10.35 1.00
N MET A 111 -3.57 10.89 1.91
CA MET A 111 -3.69 10.56 3.33
C MET A 111 -3.89 11.79 4.21
N LEU A 112 -4.72 11.64 5.24
CA LEU A 112 -4.76 12.54 6.38
C LEU A 112 -4.62 11.67 7.62
N ALA A 113 -3.64 12.00 8.47
CA ALA A 113 -3.40 11.29 9.72
C ALA A 113 -3.48 12.25 10.89
N GLU A 114 -4.31 11.90 11.86
CA GLU A 114 -4.64 12.71 13.04
C GLU A 114 -4.77 11.81 14.28
N ALA A 115 -4.37 12.34 15.43
CA ALA A 115 -4.53 11.68 16.73
C ALA A 115 -5.85 12.11 17.37
N ASP A 116 -6.96 11.85 16.68
CA ASP A 116 -8.31 12.18 17.11
C ASP A 116 -9.27 11.00 16.83
N THR A 117 -10.41 11.01 17.50
CA THR A 117 -11.54 10.10 17.29
C THR A 117 -12.61 10.70 16.37
N SER A 118 -12.56 12.00 16.11
CA SER A 118 -13.45 12.68 15.17
C SER A 118 -12.67 13.17 13.94
N PRO A 119 -12.94 12.63 12.73
CA PRO A 119 -12.17 12.99 11.56
C PRO A 119 -12.38 14.46 11.18
N SER A 120 -11.30 15.18 10.93
CA SER A 120 -11.37 16.62 10.59
C SER A 120 -11.84 16.88 9.16
N PHE A 121 -11.72 15.90 8.26
CA PHE A 121 -11.95 16.05 6.81
C PHE A 121 -11.18 17.26 6.21
N GLY A 122 -9.95 17.46 6.67
CA GLY A 122 -9.07 18.53 6.22
C GLY A 122 -8.40 18.28 4.87
N THR A 123 -7.36 19.06 4.59
CA THR A 123 -6.52 18.88 3.40
C THR A 123 -5.72 17.58 3.49
N MET A 124 -5.83 16.75 2.46
CA MET A 124 -5.05 15.52 2.35
C MET A 124 -3.58 15.85 2.04
N ALA A 125 -2.70 14.90 2.29
CA ALA A 125 -1.27 15.03 2.09
C ALA A 125 -0.70 13.87 1.27
N ASP A 126 0.38 14.16 0.58
CA ASP A 126 1.17 13.20 -0.16
C ASP A 126 1.82 12.17 0.76
N ILE A 127 1.94 10.94 0.27
CA ILE A 127 2.77 9.91 0.92
C ILE A 127 4.23 10.13 0.53
N ALA A 128 5.10 10.20 1.53
CA ALA A 128 6.55 10.25 1.36
C ALA A 128 7.21 8.86 1.41
N SER A 129 6.72 7.95 2.26
CA SER A 129 7.24 6.58 2.31
C SER A 129 6.24 5.56 2.86
N ILE A 130 6.47 4.29 2.55
CA ILE A 130 5.78 3.15 3.15
C ILE A 130 6.82 2.30 3.88
N GLN A 131 6.52 2.02 5.15
CA GLN A 131 7.42 1.29 6.05
C GLN A 131 6.68 0.15 6.73
N VAL A 132 7.40 -0.91 7.05
CA VAL A 132 6.85 -2.10 7.71
C VAL A 132 7.65 -2.41 8.97
N ASN A 133 6.95 -2.61 10.07
CA ASN A 133 7.47 -3.23 11.28
C ASN A 133 6.82 -4.62 11.43
N PRO A 134 7.60 -5.71 11.38
CA PRO A 134 7.05 -7.07 11.46
C PRO A 134 6.89 -7.58 12.91
N GLY A 135 7.12 -6.74 13.91
CA GLY A 135 7.13 -7.15 15.31
C GLY A 135 8.30 -8.09 15.61
N GLY A 136 8.10 -9.07 16.49
CA GLY A 136 9.17 -9.97 16.96
C GLY A 136 9.62 -11.05 15.97
N ASN A 137 8.96 -11.21 14.82
CA ASN A 137 9.26 -12.24 13.84
C ASN A 137 9.63 -11.61 12.50
N ALA A 138 10.50 -12.27 11.73
CA ALA A 138 10.78 -11.81 10.37
C ALA A 138 9.58 -12.17 9.47
N VAL A 139 9.09 -11.22 8.69
CA VAL A 139 7.91 -11.39 7.83
C VAL A 139 8.23 -11.01 6.39
N SER A 140 7.80 -11.83 5.44
CA SER A 140 7.90 -11.51 4.02
C SER A 140 6.73 -10.65 3.56
N VAL A 141 7.01 -9.59 2.82
CA VAL A 141 6.02 -8.66 2.27
C VAL A 141 6.21 -8.56 0.76
N GLU A 142 5.10 -8.57 0.03
CA GLU A 142 5.08 -8.23 -1.39
C GLU A 142 4.56 -6.81 -1.58
N LEU A 143 5.30 -6.01 -2.36
CA LEU A 143 4.90 -4.71 -2.84
C LEU A 143 4.71 -4.78 -4.36
N PHE A 144 3.60 -4.21 -4.83
CA PHE A 144 3.31 -4.00 -6.25
C PHE A 144 2.84 -2.56 -6.46
N VAL A 145 3.46 -1.86 -7.42
CA VAL A 145 3.14 -0.48 -7.78
C VAL A 145 3.04 -0.36 -9.29
N ALA A 146 2.04 0.37 -9.78
CA ALA A 146 1.90 0.71 -11.21
C ALA A 146 1.88 2.24 -11.38
N SER A 147 2.64 2.74 -12.37
CA SER A 147 2.75 4.18 -12.68
C SER A 147 2.69 4.47 -14.18
N VAL A 148 2.26 5.68 -14.53
CA VAL A 148 2.12 6.17 -15.91
C VAL A 148 3.41 6.67 -16.51
#